data_AF-A0A355PR73-F1
#
_entry.id   AF-A0A355PR73-F1
#
_cell.length_a   1.000
_cell.length_b   1.000
_cell.length_c   1.000
_cell.angle_alpha   90.00
_cell.angle_beta   90.00
_cell.angle_gamma   90.00
#
_symmetry.space_group_name_H-M   'P 1'
#
loop_
_entity.id
_entity.type
_entity.pdbx_description
1 polymer ?
#
loop_
_entity_poly.entity_id
_entity_poly.type
_entity_poly.pdbx_seq_one_letter_code
_entity_poly.pdbx_strand_id
1 'polypeptide(L)'
;ETENFTGTTGDEVTASAKDYAGFTYDESVAGTKKTGIIAGDGSLVLKLYYTRNSYSVIYKYVNNVPVNADPLPLQIDYAYGASIIIANKANANGYIFNGWNTTDAVISESKFTMPAHDVVLTGEFIASSATIYTVEVYYEQYGKYPATPNTSDIRTGTTDTIATVAPETYLPTSGYVFDQNAANVLSGTIAGDNSLVLKVYYKQVFKVTYAPGDHGSFKSQTYTVSYGDQTPEFSGDKTANGNYRFTGWDKTIESRVTGDIVYTAQWAANSNGGGNGGGGGGSSSGGGGGSSSGPRDNGSTPSGGPGATTVTIDPDAVPLANLPNEDGAADLLVIDDEDVPLAALPKTGQSGTNGLVFFLSSMMLAAFVAVSKKREDDK
;
A
#
# COMPACT_ATOMS: atom_id res chain seq x y z
N GLU A 1 35.57 52.60 22.97
CA GLU A 1 36.96 52.47 23.43
C GLU A 1 37.56 53.87 23.55
N THR A 2 38.51 54.08 24.48
CA THR A 2 39.23 55.34 24.64
C THR A 2 40.72 55.07 24.70
N GLU A 3 41.50 55.81 23.93
CA GLU A 3 42.96 55.76 23.91
C GLU A 3 43.53 57.13 24.22
N ASN A 4 44.70 57.16 24.87
CA ASN A 4 45.41 58.39 25.18
C ASN A 4 46.69 58.45 24.36
N PHE A 5 46.92 59.57 23.69
CA PHE A 5 48.11 59.85 22.89
C PHE A 5 48.79 61.13 23.38
N THR A 6 50.09 61.25 23.13
CA THR A 6 50.85 62.49 23.36
C THR A 6 51.27 63.09 22.03
N GLY A 7 51.50 64.40 22.01
CA GLY A 7 51.97 65.12 20.82
C GLY A 7 52.37 66.56 21.16
N THR A 8 52.74 67.32 20.13
CA THR A 8 53.21 68.70 20.28
C THR A 8 52.05 69.68 20.16
N THR A 9 51.97 70.66 21.06
CA THR A 9 50.98 71.73 20.99
C THR A 9 51.08 72.49 19.67
N GLY A 10 49.95 72.68 19.00
CA GLY A 10 49.85 73.38 17.71
C GLY A 10 49.86 72.46 16.48
N ASP A 11 50.28 71.20 16.62
CA ASP A 11 50.25 70.24 15.51
C ASP A 11 48.82 69.75 15.24
N GLU A 12 48.47 69.55 13.96
CA GLU A 12 47.27 68.82 13.57
C GLU A 12 47.54 67.32 13.65
N VAL A 13 46.65 66.59 14.31
CA VAL A 13 46.68 65.14 14.39
C VAL A 13 45.43 64.52 13.78
N THR A 14 45.62 63.35 13.19
CA THR A 14 44.56 62.53 12.59
C THR A 14 44.50 61.19 13.29
N ALA A 15 43.33 60.82 13.79
CA ALA A 15 43.11 59.49 14.34
C ALA A 15 42.94 58.46 13.21
N SER A 16 43.61 57.32 13.35
CA SER A 16 43.44 56.18 12.45
C SER A 16 42.23 55.36 12.88
N ALA A 17 41.34 55.03 11.94
CA ALA A 17 40.24 54.11 12.22
C ALA A 17 40.79 52.71 12.53
N LYS A 18 40.15 52.04 13.48
CA LYS A 18 40.47 50.65 13.86
C LYS A 18 39.49 49.71 13.19
N ASP A 19 39.94 48.47 13.00
CA ASP A 19 39.06 47.40 12.56
C ASP A 19 38.35 46.77 13.76
N TYR A 20 37.03 46.82 13.75
CA TYR A 20 36.19 46.13 14.72
C TYR A 20 35.32 45.11 13.99
N ALA A 21 35.36 43.85 14.43
CA ALA A 21 34.57 42.78 13.82
C ALA A 21 33.07 43.16 13.80
N GLY A 22 32.46 43.12 12.61
CA GLY A 22 31.04 43.44 12.45
C GLY A 22 30.69 44.93 12.46
N PHE A 23 31.68 45.82 12.40
CA PHE A 23 31.48 47.26 12.33
C PHE A 23 32.31 47.90 11.23
N THR A 24 31.76 48.95 10.60
CA THR A 24 32.44 49.74 9.57
C THR A 24 32.55 51.18 10.04
N TYR A 25 33.74 51.77 9.92
CA TYR A 25 33.94 53.18 10.23
C TYR A 25 33.11 54.05 9.30
N ASP A 26 32.38 55.02 9.85
CA ASP A 26 31.53 55.92 9.08
C ASP A 26 31.83 57.38 9.41
N GLU A 27 32.48 58.05 8.47
CA GLU A 27 32.84 59.47 8.57
C GLU A 27 31.62 60.40 8.55
N SER A 28 30.48 59.94 8.04
CA SER A 28 29.27 60.74 7.88
C SER A 28 28.44 60.85 9.16
N VAL A 29 28.69 59.99 10.16
CA VAL A 29 27.95 60.00 11.42
C VAL A 29 28.18 61.31 12.16
N ALA A 30 27.08 61.96 12.55
CA ALA A 30 27.13 63.20 13.31
C ALA A 30 27.93 63.02 14.61
N GLY A 31 28.94 63.87 14.81
CA GLY A 31 29.85 63.81 15.95
C GLY A 31 31.18 63.12 15.66
N THR A 32 31.36 62.49 14.49
CA THR A 32 32.68 62.04 14.04
C THR A 32 33.61 63.23 13.90
N LYS A 33 34.75 63.16 14.58
CA LYS A 33 35.84 64.13 14.52
C LYS A 33 37.15 63.37 14.39
N LYS A 34 37.61 63.21 13.14
CA LYS A 34 38.81 62.43 12.79
C LYS A 34 40.10 63.21 12.96
N THR A 35 40.06 64.54 12.83
CA THR A 35 41.23 65.42 12.94
C THR A 35 41.03 66.56 13.93
N GLY A 36 42.13 67.13 14.40
CA GLY A 36 42.11 68.37 15.19
C GLY A 36 43.50 68.81 15.65
N ILE A 37 43.58 70.07 16.11
CA ILE A 37 44.82 70.69 16.59
C ILE A 37 45.02 70.38 18.08
N ILE A 38 46.24 70.01 18.47
CA ILE A 38 46.60 69.79 19.87
C ILE A 38 46.65 71.14 20.60
N ALA A 39 45.73 71.36 21.53
CA ALA A 39 45.73 72.51 22.41
C ALA A 39 46.66 72.28 23.63
N GLY A 40 47.29 73.34 24.13
CA GLY A 40 48.23 73.26 25.26
C GLY A 40 47.58 72.91 26.61
N ASP A 41 46.24 72.89 26.67
CA ASP A 41 45.46 72.46 27.83
C ASP A 41 45.10 70.96 27.80
N GLY A 42 45.49 70.24 26.75
CA GLY A 42 45.21 68.80 26.60
C GLY A 42 43.74 68.46 26.29
N SER A 43 42.92 69.43 25.90
CA SER A 43 41.47 69.25 25.70
C SER A 43 41.07 68.53 24.40
N LEU A 44 42.01 68.26 23.49
CA LEU A 44 41.70 67.64 22.20
C LEU A 44 41.17 66.21 22.39
N VAL A 45 39.91 66.00 22.02
CA VAL A 45 39.29 64.66 21.90
C VAL A 45 38.85 64.45 20.45
N LEU A 46 39.34 63.37 19.84
CA LEU A 46 38.88 62.86 18.56
C LEU A 46 37.86 61.74 18.79
N LYS A 47 36.84 61.66 17.95
CA LYS A 47 35.75 60.67 18.07
C LYS A 47 35.51 60.01 16.73
N LEU A 48 35.62 58.69 16.68
CA LEU A 48 35.31 57.89 15.49
C LEU A 48 34.08 57.05 15.78
N TYR A 49 33.08 57.13 14.91
CA TYR A 49 31.84 56.36 15.01
C TYR A 49 31.81 55.26 13.94
N TYR A 50 31.14 54.16 14.28
CA TYR A 50 31.07 52.97 13.44
C TYR A 50 29.62 52.54 13.29
N THR A 51 29.25 52.12 12.09
CA THR A 51 27.96 51.49 11.80
C THR A 51 28.08 49.99 11.97
N ARG A 52 26.98 49.35 12.37
CA ARG A 52 26.91 47.91 12.57
C ARG A 52 26.60 47.24 11.24
N ASN A 53 27.45 46.33 10.81
CA ASN A 53 27.27 45.59 9.56
C ASN A 53 26.09 44.62 9.68
N SER A 54 25.49 44.28 8.54
CA SER A 54 24.50 43.22 8.44
C SER A 54 25.00 42.12 7.53
N TYR A 55 24.59 40.89 7.82
CA TYR A 55 25.03 39.67 7.13
C TYR A 55 23.81 38.78 6.86
N SER A 56 23.88 37.96 5.82
CA SER A 56 22.78 37.09 5.40
C SER A 56 22.70 35.81 6.21
N VAL A 57 21.47 35.35 6.48
CA VAL A 57 21.19 33.99 6.92
C VAL A 57 20.54 33.22 5.76
N ILE A 58 21.17 32.11 5.36
CA ILE A 58 20.84 31.36 4.15
C ILE A 58 20.51 29.91 4.53
N TYR A 59 19.39 29.39 4.06
CA TYR A 59 19.00 28.00 4.27
C TYR A 59 19.23 27.17 3.00
N LYS A 60 19.73 25.94 3.16
CA LYS A 60 19.94 24.99 2.06
C LYS A 60 19.58 23.58 2.49
N TYR A 61 18.95 22.81 1.62
CA TYR A 61 18.92 21.36 1.79
C TYR A 61 20.16 20.74 1.15
N VAL A 62 20.66 19.67 1.74
CA VAL A 62 21.83 18.92 1.25
C VAL A 62 21.47 17.45 1.04
N ASN A 63 22.36 16.70 0.39
CA ASN A 63 22.18 15.29 0.05
C ASN A 63 20.96 15.05 -0.84
N ASN A 64 20.24 13.94 -0.65
CA ASN A 64 19.04 13.62 -1.43
C ASN A 64 17.84 14.41 -0.87
N VAL A 65 17.38 15.40 -1.63
CA VAL A 65 16.23 16.24 -1.23
C VAL A 65 14.94 15.59 -1.74
N PRO A 66 13.98 15.26 -0.85
CA PRO A 66 12.69 14.74 -1.26
C PRO A 66 11.95 15.70 -2.20
N VAL A 67 11.29 15.17 -3.23
CA VAL A 67 10.54 15.96 -4.23
C VAL A 67 9.42 16.79 -3.59
N ASN A 68 8.89 16.32 -2.46
CA ASN A 68 7.80 16.92 -1.70
C ASN A 68 8.27 17.58 -0.39
N ALA A 69 9.55 17.96 -0.29
CA ALA A 69 10.05 18.71 0.85
C ALA A 69 9.45 20.13 0.91
N ASP A 70 9.21 20.62 2.13
CA ASP A 70 8.79 22.00 2.37
C ASP A 70 9.77 23.00 1.70
N PRO A 71 9.29 24.13 1.17
CA PRO A 71 10.15 25.15 0.58
C PRO A 71 11.15 25.71 1.60
N LEU A 72 12.31 26.14 1.11
CA LEU A 72 13.33 26.76 1.96
C LEU A 72 12.82 28.09 2.55
N PRO A 73 13.20 28.42 3.80
CA PRO A 73 12.98 29.75 4.34
C PRO A 73 13.62 30.84 3.48
N LEU A 74 13.03 32.04 3.51
CA LEU A 74 13.59 33.20 2.82
C LEU A 74 14.95 33.60 3.42
N GLN A 75 15.85 34.04 2.54
CA GLN A 75 17.10 34.67 2.95
C GLN A 75 16.81 36.08 3.51
N ILE A 76 17.37 36.36 4.69
CA ILE A 76 17.17 37.62 5.41
C ILE A 76 18.52 38.12 5.94
N ASP A 77 18.73 39.43 5.90
CA ASP A 77 19.91 40.08 6.47
C ASP A 77 19.66 40.52 7.92
N TYR A 78 20.65 40.26 8.78
CA TYR A 78 20.60 40.61 10.20
C TYR A 78 21.85 41.37 10.63
N ALA A 79 21.66 42.35 11.50
CA ALA A 79 22.75 43.12 12.06
C ALA A 79 23.66 42.24 12.96
N TYR A 80 24.96 42.52 12.95
CA TYR A 80 25.95 41.85 13.79
C TYR A 80 25.53 41.84 15.28
N GLY A 81 25.66 40.67 15.92
CA GLY A 81 25.27 40.47 17.32
C GLY A 81 23.76 40.35 17.57
N ALA A 82 22.91 40.37 16.53
CA ALA A 82 21.49 40.09 16.68
C ALA A 82 21.27 38.62 17.09
N SER A 83 20.26 38.37 17.93
CA SER A 83 19.84 37.00 18.28
C SER A 83 18.86 36.48 17.25
N ILE A 84 19.22 35.38 16.59
CA ILE A 84 18.45 34.77 15.50
C ILE A 84 17.79 33.49 16.00
N ILE A 85 16.50 33.32 15.70
CA ILE A 85 15.76 32.07 15.92
C ILE A 85 15.79 31.28 14.62
N ILE A 86 16.21 30.01 14.70
CA ILE A 86 16.28 29.13 13.54
C ILE A 86 14.87 28.74 13.10
N ALA A 87 14.68 28.59 11.78
CA ALA A 87 13.42 28.16 11.20
C ALA A 87 12.94 26.81 11.78
N ASN A 88 11.62 26.61 11.72
CA ASN A 88 11.01 25.34 12.12
C ASN A 88 11.56 24.17 11.28
N LYS A 89 11.34 22.95 11.78
CA LYS A 89 11.67 21.74 11.04
C LYS A 89 10.85 21.67 9.75
N ALA A 90 11.51 21.29 8.66
CA ALA A 90 10.86 21.00 7.39
C ALA A 90 10.21 19.61 7.40
N ASN A 91 9.20 19.42 6.56
CA ASN A 91 8.49 18.16 6.38
C ASN A 91 8.70 17.62 4.96
N ALA A 92 8.70 16.29 4.84
CA ALA A 92 8.66 15.57 3.58
C ALA A 92 8.07 14.17 3.86
N ASN A 93 7.07 13.73 3.09
CA ASN A 93 6.44 12.42 3.33
C ASN A 93 7.48 11.32 3.18
N GLY A 94 7.52 10.38 4.13
CA GLY A 94 8.47 9.27 4.13
C GLY A 94 9.87 9.62 4.66
N TYR A 95 10.11 10.86 5.10
CA TYR A 95 11.40 11.26 5.64
C TYR A 95 11.28 11.91 7.02
N ILE A 96 12.38 11.82 7.76
CA ILE A 96 12.59 12.48 9.03
C ILE A 96 13.58 13.61 8.80
N PHE A 97 13.19 14.83 9.14
CA PHE A 97 14.09 15.97 9.06
C PHE A 97 15.07 15.99 10.24
N ASN A 98 16.37 15.95 9.94
CA ASN A 98 17.46 15.85 10.91
C ASN A 98 17.87 17.21 11.53
N GLY A 99 17.09 18.25 11.26
CA GLY A 99 17.34 19.59 11.79
C GLY A 99 18.27 20.43 10.93
N TRP A 100 18.38 21.70 11.30
CA TRP A 100 19.26 22.67 10.68
C TRP A 100 20.60 22.70 11.41
N ASN A 101 21.69 22.55 10.65
CA ASN A 101 23.06 22.56 11.17
C ASN A 101 23.89 23.63 10.47
N THR A 102 24.90 24.16 11.14
CA THR A 102 25.86 25.11 10.56
C THR A 102 27.20 24.99 11.27
N THR A 103 28.27 25.34 10.55
CA THR A 103 29.61 25.54 11.10
C THR A 103 29.93 27.01 11.34
N ASP A 104 29.08 27.92 10.86
CA ASP A 104 29.37 29.36 10.85
C ASP A 104 29.04 30.04 12.18
N ALA A 105 28.25 29.38 13.03
CA ALA A 105 27.83 29.87 14.34
C ALA A 105 27.59 28.73 15.33
N VAL A 106 27.63 29.06 16.62
CA VAL A 106 27.25 28.12 17.69
C VAL A 106 25.75 28.23 17.93
N ILE A 107 25.03 27.13 17.71
CA ILE A 107 23.60 27.02 17.97
C ILE A 107 23.38 26.58 19.42
N SER A 108 22.53 27.30 20.15
CA SER A 108 22.05 26.94 21.48
C SER A 108 20.53 27.14 21.52
N GLU A 109 19.78 26.12 21.94
CA GLU A 109 18.32 26.19 22.08
C GLU A 109 17.59 26.70 20.81
N SER A 110 18.04 26.24 19.62
CA SER A 110 17.52 26.67 18.31
C SER A 110 17.72 28.16 17.99
N LYS A 111 18.74 28.78 18.60
CA LYS A 111 19.12 30.16 18.37
C LYS A 111 20.62 30.30 18.20
N PHE A 112 21.05 31.38 17.55
CA PHE A 112 22.46 31.78 17.54
C PHE A 112 22.58 33.31 17.53
N THR A 113 23.79 33.82 17.79
CA THR A 113 24.09 35.25 17.68
C THR A 113 24.78 35.52 16.35
N MET A 114 24.29 36.48 15.58
CA MET A 114 24.78 36.74 14.23
C MET A 114 26.27 37.11 14.24
N PRO A 115 27.15 36.31 13.60
CA PRO A 115 28.58 36.57 13.55
C PRO A 115 28.90 37.67 12.52
N ALA A 116 30.18 37.98 12.36
CA ALA A 116 30.67 39.01 11.44
C ALA A 116 30.83 38.49 10.00
N HIS A 117 29.95 37.58 9.58
CA HIS A 117 29.92 36.96 8.26
C HIS A 117 28.56 36.28 8.04
N ASP A 118 28.26 35.93 6.80
CA ASP A 118 27.02 35.23 6.44
C ASP A 118 26.96 33.83 7.07
N VAL A 119 25.77 33.38 7.46
CA VAL A 119 25.55 32.06 8.06
C VAL A 119 24.74 31.19 7.12
N VAL A 120 25.29 30.02 6.78
CA VAL A 120 24.60 29.01 5.99
C VAL A 120 24.13 27.89 6.90
N LEU A 121 22.81 27.68 6.96
CA LEU A 121 22.19 26.55 7.63
C LEU A 121 21.85 25.46 6.61
N THR A 122 22.36 24.27 6.85
CA THR A 122 22.09 23.07 6.04
C THR A 122 21.11 22.15 6.75
N GLY A 123 20.03 21.77 6.06
CA GLY A 123 19.04 20.81 6.52
C GLY A 123 19.17 19.49 5.75
N GLU A 124 18.92 18.38 6.43
CA GLU A 124 19.01 17.03 5.86
C GLU A 124 17.74 16.22 6.16
N PHE A 125 17.38 15.35 5.21
CA PHE A 125 16.29 14.39 5.33
C PHE A 125 16.85 12.97 5.37
N ILE A 126 16.34 12.17 6.32
CA ILE A 126 16.67 10.75 6.46
C ILE A 126 15.44 9.94 6.08
N ALA A 127 15.59 8.97 5.18
CA ALA A 127 14.50 8.08 4.80
C ALA A 127 13.95 7.33 6.02
N SER A 128 12.63 7.35 6.19
CA SER A 128 11.94 6.66 7.28
C SER A 128 11.94 5.16 7.01
N SER A 129 12.35 4.37 8.01
CA SER A 129 12.26 2.90 8.00
C SER A 129 10.84 2.36 8.24
N ALA A 130 9.87 3.25 8.50
CA ALA A 130 8.50 2.91 8.86
C ALA A 130 7.48 3.47 7.85
N THR A 131 7.87 3.53 6.58
CA THR A 131 6.99 4.01 5.49
C THR A 131 6.04 2.89 5.09
N ILE A 132 4.75 3.21 4.99
CA ILE A 132 3.70 2.20 4.81
C ILE A 132 3.55 1.87 3.32
N TYR A 133 3.27 0.60 3.02
CA TYR A 133 2.79 0.17 1.71
C TYR A 133 1.79 -0.97 1.88
N THR A 134 1.01 -1.24 0.83
CA THR A 134 -0.05 -2.27 0.88
C THR A 134 0.25 -3.39 -0.10
N VAL A 135 -0.02 -4.63 0.30
CA VAL A 135 -0.12 -5.78 -0.59
C VAL A 135 -1.58 -6.17 -0.74
N GLU A 136 -2.09 -6.11 -1.95
CA GLU A 136 -3.44 -6.53 -2.31
C GLU A 136 -3.44 -7.93 -2.92
N VAL A 137 -4.34 -8.77 -2.42
CA VAL A 137 -4.48 -10.16 -2.84
C VAL A 137 -5.83 -10.40 -3.49
N TYR A 138 -5.82 -11.00 -4.67
CA TYR A 138 -6.99 -11.27 -5.48
C TYR A 138 -7.14 -12.76 -5.80
N TYR A 139 -8.31 -13.31 -5.51
CA TYR A 139 -8.71 -14.67 -5.83
C TYR A 139 -9.79 -14.64 -6.90
N GLU A 140 -9.55 -15.37 -7.98
CA GLU A 140 -10.53 -15.53 -9.04
C GLU A 140 -11.76 -16.30 -8.53
N GLN A 141 -12.95 -15.83 -8.89
CA GLN A 141 -14.19 -16.55 -8.64
C GLN A 141 -14.98 -16.61 -9.93
N TYR A 142 -15.31 -17.84 -10.36
CA TYR A 142 -16.08 -18.08 -11.58
C TYR A 142 -15.47 -17.42 -12.84
N GLY A 143 -14.13 -17.51 -12.97
CA GLY A 143 -13.40 -17.00 -14.13
C GLY A 143 -13.18 -15.49 -14.14
N LYS A 144 -13.42 -14.81 -13.01
CA LYS A 144 -13.26 -13.36 -12.88
C LYS A 144 -12.60 -12.97 -11.56
N TYR A 145 -11.73 -11.97 -11.61
CA TYR A 145 -11.21 -11.33 -10.41
C TYR A 145 -12.19 -10.26 -9.90
N PRO A 146 -12.33 -10.11 -8.57
CA PRO A 146 -13.10 -9.01 -8.00
C PRO A 146 -12.42 -7.66 -8.27
N ALA A 147 -13.22 -6.59 -8.30
CA ALA A 147 -12.72 -5.22 -8.47
C ALA A 147 -11.93 -4.73 -7.23
N THR A 148 -12.31 -5.22 -6.04
CA THR A 148 -11.64 -4.95 -4.77
C THR A 148 -10.84 -6.17 -4.32
N PRO A 149 -9.73 -5.99 -3.59
CA PRO A 149 -8.95 -7.11 -3.10
C PRO A 149 -9.76 -7.98 -2.14
N ASN A 150 -9.48 -9.28 -2.15
CA ASN A 150 -10.03 -10.21 -1.15
C ASN A 150 -9.35 -10.02 0.21
N THR A 151 -8.09 -9.61 0.20
CA THR A 151 -7.32 -9.31 1.42
C THR A 151 -6.30 -8.22 1.11
N SER A 152 -6.08 -7.35 2.10
CA SER A 152 -5.02 -6.35 2.07
C SER A 152 -4.12 -6.56 3.28
N ASP A 153 -2.82 -6.59 3.04
CA ASP A 153 -1.78 -6.69 4.07
C ASP A 153 -0.97 -5.38 4.09
N ILE A 154 -1.02 -4.67 5.22
CA ILE A 154 -0.33 -3.40 5.40
C ILE A 154 1.04 -3.69 5.96
N ARG A 155 2.08 -3.27 5.25
CA ARG A 155 3.47 -3.49 5.61
C ARG A 155 4.21 -2.17 5.73
N THR A 156 5.39 -2.23 6.35
CA THR A 156 6.31 -1.09 6.41
C THR A 156 7.66 -1.44 5.79
N GLY A 157 8.36 -0.40 5.33
CA GLY A 157 9.74 -0.49 4.91
C GLY A 157 10.39 0.87 4.81
N THR A 158 11.63 0.89 4.32
CA THR A 158 12.40 2.13 4.19
C THR A 158 11.99 2.87 2.93
N THR A 159 11.68 4.17 3.05
CA THR A 159 11.42 5.05 1.88
C THR A 159 12.57 4.95 0.86
N ASP A 160 12.22 5.02 -0.42
CA ASP A 160 13.11 4.89 -1.59
C ASP A 160 13.74 3.51 -1.79
N THR A 161 13.38 2.51 -0.98
CA THR A 161 13.82 1.12 -1.20
C THR A 161 12.77 0.32 -1.97
N ILE A 162 13.17 -0.81 -2.54
CA ILE A 162 12.28 -1.70 -3.29
C ILE A 162 11.65 -2.71 -2.33
N ALA A 163 10.32 -2.69 -2.23
CA ALA A 163 9.56 -3.77 -1.61
C ALA A 163 9.32 -4.89 -2.62
N THR A 164 9.27 -6.13 -2.14
CA THR A 164 8.93 -7.31 -2.95
C THR A 164 7.92 -8.19 -2.22
N VAL A 165 7.08 -8.88 -2.97
CA VAL A 165 6.15 -9.89 -2.45
C VAL A 165 6.34 -11.20 -3.20
N ALA A 166 6.52 -12.28 -2.43
CA ALA A 166 6.64 -13.62 -2.98
C ALA A 166 5.23 -14.25 -3.13
N PRO A 167 4.82 -14.71 -4.33
CA PRO A 167 3.47 -15.22 -4.57
C PRO A 167 3.06 -16.42 -3.71
N GLU A 168 4.00 -17.21 -3.21
CA GLU A 168 3.72 -18.31 -2.29
C GLU A 168 3.20 -17.84 -0.92
N THR A 169 3.48 -16.58 -0.54
CA THR A 169 3.14 -16.03 0.79
C THR A 169 1.64 -16.05 1.07
N TYR A 170 0.81 -15.78 0.05
CA TYR A 170 -0.65 -15.75 0.18
C TYR A 170 -1.33 -16.87 -0.61
N LEU A 171 -0.58 -17.87 -1.09
CA LEU A 171 -1.18 -18.98 -1.82
C LEU A 171 -1.99 -19.87 -0.84
N PRO A 172 -3.30 -20.07 -1.05
CA PRO A 172 -4.09 -20.96 -0.21
C PRO A 172 -3.65 -22.42 -0.34
N THR A 173 -3.89 -23.23 0.68
CA THR A 173 -3.54 -24.67 0.70
C THR A 173 -4.23 -25.48 -0.41
N SER A 174 -5.36 -25.02 -0.92
CA SER A 174 -6.10 -25.70 -2.01
C SER A 174 -6.99 -24.75 -2.81
N GLY A 175 -7.30 -25.15 -4.05
CA GLY A 175 -8.30 -24.49 -4.90
C GLY A 175 -7.78 -23.32 -5.74
N TYR A 176 -6.50 -22.95 -5.58
CA TYR A 176 -5.91 -21.81 -6.27
C TYR A 176 -4.46 -22.09 -6.69
N VAL A 177 -4.03 -21.45 -7.76
CA VAL A 177 -2.62 -21.37 -8.18
C VAL A 177 -2.28 -19.93 -8.53
N PHE A 178 -1.00 -19.56 -8.42
CA PHE A 178 -0.53 -18.25 -8.86
C PHE A 178 -0.82 -18.04 -10.35
N ASP A 179 -1.51 -16.96 -10.68
CA ASP A 179 -1.77 -16.60 -12.07
C ASP A 179 -0.66 -15.71 -12.60
N GLN A 180 0.31 -16.32 -13.28
CA GLN A 180 1.45 -15.62 -13.88
C GLN A 180 1.03 -14.65 -14.99
N ASN A 181 -0.14 -14.84 -15.58
CA ASN A 181 -0.61 -14.04 -16.73
C ASN A 181 -1.49 -12.85 -16.30
N ALA A 182 -1.88 -12.79 -15.03
CA ALA A 182 -2.62 -11.65 -14.49
C ALA A 182 -1.72 -10.41 -14.32
N ALA A 183 -2.34 -9.25 -14.09
CA ALA A 183 -1.69 -7.96 -13.91
C ALA A 183 -1.03 -7.83 -12.52
N ASN A 184 -0.16 -8.77 -12.16
CA ASN A 184 0.58 -8.76 -10.91
C ASN A 184 1.54 -7.57 -10.82
N VAL A 185 1.69 -7.04 -9.60
CA VAL A 185 2.71 -6.05 -9.24
C VAL A 185 3.48 -6.61 -8.05
N LEU A 186 4.57 -7.33 -8.33
CA LEU A 186 5.29 -8.08 -7.29
C LEU A 186 6.42 -7.28 -6.62
N SER A 187 6.73 -6.10 -7.15
CA SER A 187 7.74 -5.22 -6.59
C SER A 187 7.49 -3.77 -6.95
N GLY A 188 7.97 -2.85 -6.12
CA GLY A 188 7.97 -1.43 -6.42
C GLY A 188 8.71 -0.64 -5.36
N THR A 189 9.03 0.61 -5.68
CA THR A 189 9.68 1.53 -4.75
C THR A 189 8.69 1.99 -3.69
N ILE A 190 9.09 1.93 -2.41
CA ILE A 190 8.33 2.46 -1.29
C ILE A 190 8.42 3.98 -1.34
N ALA A 191 7.42 4.60 -1.96
CA ALA A 191 7.30 6.06 -1.99
C ALA A 191 6.88 6.58 -0.61
N GLY A 192 7.42 7.74 -0.24
CA GLY A 192 7.19 8.34 1.07
C GLY A 192 5.75 8.76 1.36
N ASP A 193 4.91 8.86 0.34
CA ASP A 193 3.48 9.18 0.42
C ASP A 193 2.58 7.97 0.73
N ASN A 194 3.19 6.79 0.98
CA ASN A 194 2.52 5.51 1.22
C ASN A 194 1.67 5.00 0.03
N SER A 195 1.95 5.46 -1.19
CA SER A 195 1.18 5.11 -2.38
C SER A 195 1.49 3.74 -2.98
N LEU A 196 2.56 3.07 -2.55
CA LEU A 196 2.93 1.78 -3.12
C LEU A 196 1.87 0.72 -2.80
N VAL A 197 1.31 0.14 -3.87
CA VAL A 197 0.41 -1.01 -3.81
C VAL A 197 0.99 -2.14 -4.66
N LEU A 198 1.38 -3.23 -4.01
CA LEU A 198 1.73 -4.49 -4.65
C LEU A 198 0.46 -5.32 -4.85
N LYS A 199 0.39 -6.11 -5.92
CA LYS A 199 -0.79 -6.90 -6.27
C LYS A 199 -0.40 -8.32 -6.63
N VAL A 200 -1.09 -9.30 -6.04
CA VAL A 200 -0.90 -10.72 -6.32
C VAL A 200 -2.24 -11.37 -6.68
N TYR A 201 -2.26 -12.10 -7.79
CA TYR A 201 -3.45 -12.72 -8.35
C TYR A 201 -3.33 -14.24 -8.38
N TYR A 202 -4.39 -14.92 -7.94
CA TYR A 202 -4.48 -16.37 -7.92
C TYR A 202 -5.73 -16.83 -8.67
N LYS A 203 -5.54 -17.70 -9.66
CA LYS A 203 -6.65 -18.26 -10.44
C LYS A 203 -7.18 -19.53 -9.82
N GLN A 204 -8.47 -19.76 -9.97
CA GLN A 204 -9.16 -20.89 -9.35
C GLN A 204 -8.84 -22.17 -10.13
N VAL A 205 -8.51 -23.23 -9.41
CA VAL A 205 -8.27 -24.56 -9.99
C VAL A 205 -9.05 -25.64 -9.26
N PHE A 206 -9.42 -26.67 -9.99
CA PHE A 206 -10.16 -27.82 -9.49
C PHE A 206 -9.47 -29.12 -9.85
N LYS A 207 -9.77 -30.16 -9.07
CA LYS A 207 -9.29 -31.52 -9.26
C LYS A 207 -10.32 -32.32 -10.06
N VAL A 208 -9.91 -32.77 -11.24
CA VAL A 208 -10.65 -33.76 -12.03
C VAL A 208 -9.99 -35.11 -11.83
N THR A 209 -10.72 -36.07 -11.27
CA THR A 209 -10.19 -37.41 -10.96
C THR A 209 -10.96 -38.50 -11.71
N TYR A 210 -10.22 -39.41 -12.34
CA TYR A 210 -10.76 -40.64 -12.93
C TYR A 210 -10.37 -41.84 -12.07
N ALA A 211 -11.34 -42.37 -11.32
CA ALA A 211 -11.15 -43.47 -10.39
C ALA A 211 -11.49 -44.82 -11.04
N PRO A 212 -10.73 -45.90 -10.75
CA PRO A 212 -10.95 -47.22 -11.35
C PRO A 212 -12.26 -47.91 -10.95
N GLY A 213 -12.91 -47.49 -9.87
CA GLY A 213 -14.08 -48.20 -9.33
C GLY A 213 -13.75 -49.63 -8.88
N ASP A 214 -14.76 -50.39 -8.50
CA ASP A 214 -14.59 -51.65 -7.76
C ASP A 214 -13.89 -52.76 -8.55
N HIS A 215 -14.04 -52.77 -9.87
CA HIS A 215 -13.45 -53.79 -10.75
C HIS A 215 -12.33 -53.24 -11.64
N GLY A 216 -11.93 -51.98 -11.51
CA GLY A 216 -10.85 -51.41 -12.31
C GLY A 216 -9.47 -51.78 -11.79
N SER A 217 -8.52 -51.97 -12.70
CA SER A 217 -7.11 -52.25 -12.38
C SER A 217 -6.15 -51.14 -12.80
N PHE A 218 -6.66 -50.10 -13.48
CA PHE A 218 -5.87 -48.93 -13.83
C PHE A 218 -5.62 -48.02 -12.62
N LYS A 219 -4.54 -47.23 -12.65
CA LYS A 219 -4.24 -46.25 -11.59
C LYS A 219 -5.13 -45.03 -11.74
N SER A 220 -5.61 -44.50 -10.61
CA SER A 220 -6.35 -43.23 -10.57
C SER A 220 -5.54 -42.11 -11.23
N GLN A 221 -6.19 -41.31 -12.07
CA GLN A 221 -5.60 -40.14 -12.71
C GLN A 221 -6.25 -38.89 -12.12
N THR A 222 -5.44 -37.96 -11.63
CA THR A 222 -5.91 -36.67 -11.10
C THR A 222 -5.23 -35.54 -11.84
N TYR A 223 -6.05 -34.62 -12.35
CA TYR A 223 -5.63 -33.42 -13.05
C TYR A 223 -6.01 -32.18 -12.24
N THR A 224 -5.13 -31.19 -12.20
CA THR A 224 -5.44 -29.85 -11.68
C THR A 224 -5.71 -28.93 -12.86
N VAL A 225 -6.92 -28.38 -12.95
CA VAL A 225 -7.43 -27.68 -14.14
C VAL A 225 -8.04 -26.35 -13.71
N SER A 226 -7.83 -25.27 -14.48
CA SER A 226 -8.40 -23.97 -14.15
C SER A 226 -9.93 -23.97 -14.30
N TYR A 227 -10.62 -23.09 -13.58
CA TYR A 227 -12.06 -22.89 -13.75
C TYR A 227 -12.40 -22.56 -15.21
N GLY A 228 -13.41 -23.23 -15.76
CA GLY A 228 -13.93 -22.97 -17.10
C GLY A 228 -13.10 -23.54 -18.25
N ASP A 229 -11.91 -24.09 -17.97
CA ASP A 229 -11.08 -24.79 -18.95
C ASP A 229 -11.74 -26.12 -19.36
N GLN A 230 -11.34 -26.65 -20.53
CA GLN A 230 -11.85 -27.91 -21.04
C GLN A 230 -11.50 -29.07 -20.09
N THR A 231 -12.48 -29.94 -19.82
CA THR A 231 -12.26 -31.11 -18.98
C THR A 231 -11.28 -32.06 -19.67
N PRO A 232 -10.19 -32.46 -19.00
CA PRO A 232 -9.22 -33.39 -19.56
C PRO A 232 -9.85 -34.76 -19.75
N GLU A 233 -9.56 -35.40 -20.87
CA GLU A 233 -9.98 -36.78 -21.13
C GLU A 233 -9.10 -37.77 -20.35
N PHE A 234 -9.69 -38.91 -19.98
CA PHE A 234 -8.91 -40.02 -19.45
C PHE A 234 -7.91 -40.53 -20.50
N SER A 235 -6.65 -40.73 -20.09
CA SER A 235 -5.61 -41.25 -20.97
C SER A 235 -5.31 -42.73 -20.71
N GLY A 236 -5.11 -43.51 -21.77
CA GLY A 236 -4.72 -44.93 -21.69
C GLY A 236 -5.88 -45.93 -21.65
N ASP A 237 -5.55 -47.18 -21.29
CA ASP A 237 -6.47 -48.30 -21.33
C ASP A 237 -7.30 -48.43 -20.03
N LYS A 238 -8.59 -48.74 -20.19
CA LYS A 238 -9.53 -48.95 -19.09
C LYS A 238 -9.53 -50.43 -18.69
N THR A 239 -8.47 -50.85 -18.01
CA THR A 239 -8.28 -52.26 -17.62
C THR A 239 -9.08 -52.65 -16.38
N ALA A 240 -9.57 -53.89 -16.34
CA ALA A 240 -10.33 -54.46 -15.23
C ALA A 240 -9.55 -55.55 -14.48
N ASN A 241 -9.97 -55.85 -13.25
CA ASN A 241 -9.64 -57.07 -12.52
C ASN A 241 -10.72 -58.13 -12.79
N GLY A 242 -10.32 -59.31 -13.26
CA GLY A 242 -11.24 -60.40 -13.59
C GLY A 242 -11.98 -60.19 -14.93
N ASN A 243 -13.08 -60.93 -15.13
CA ASN A 243 -13.81 -60.93 -16.40
C ASN A 243 -14.90 -59.86 -16.48
N TYR A 244 -14.49 -58.59 -16.46
CA TYR A 244 -15.36 -57.42 -16.54
C TYR A 244 -15.00 -56.55 -17.74
N ARG A 245 -15.97 -55.83 -18.30
CA ARG A 245 -15.78 -54.78 -19.29
C ARG A 245 -16.21 -53.42 -18.75
N PHE A 246 -15.50 -52.38 -19.15
CA PHE A 246 -15.86 -51.00 -18.86
C PHE A 246 -17.17 -50.65 -19.56
N THR A 247 -18.12 -50.07 -18.82
CA THR A 247 -19.44 -49.68 -19.36
C THR A 247 -19.63 -48.17 -19.47
N GLY A 248 -18.76 -47.39 -18.84
CA GLY A 248 -18.88 -45.94 -18.80
C GLY A 248 -18.36 -45.38 -17.47
N TRP A 249 -18.50 -44.07 -17.31
CA TRP A 249 -18.30 -43.40 -16.03
C TRP A 249 -19.64 -43.31 -15.29
N ASP A 250 -19.59 -43.21 -13.96
CA ASP A 250 -20.77 -43.02 -13.09
C ASP A 250 -21.53 -41.71 -13.38
N LYS A 251 -20.84 -40.73 -13.96
CA LYS A 251 -21.37 -39.41 -14.33
C LYS A 251 -21.03 -39.10 -15.79
N THR A 252 -21.87 -38.29 -16.41
CA THR A 252 -21.56 -37.67 -17.71
C THR A 252 -20.36 -36.75 -17.56
N ILE A 253 -19.38 -36.86 -18.46
CA ILE A 253 -18.22 -35.96 -18.46
C ILE A 253 -18.67 -34.60 -18.98
N GLU A 254 -18.62 -33.60 -18.11
CA GLU A 254 -18.89 -32.21 -18.48
C GLU A 254 -17.78 -31.66 -19.37
N SER A 255 -18.13 -30.81 -20.34
CA SER A 255 -17.14 -30.25 -21.29
C SER A 255 -16.13 -29.29 -20.65
N ARG A 256 -16.53 -28.65 -19.53
CA ARG A 256 -15.72 -27.65 -18.82
C ARG A 256 -15.69 -27.93 -17.32
N VAL A 257 -14.57 -27.59 -16.69
CA VAL A 257 -14.36 -27.80 -15.26
C VAL A 257 -14.93 -26.63 -14.47
N THR A 258 -15.94 -26.87 -13.63
CA THR A 258 -16.54 -25.85 -12.76
C THR A 258 -16.41 -26.16 -11.27
N GLY A 259 -15.84 -27.31 -10.94
CA GLY A 259 -15.77 -27.84 -9.58
C GLY A 259 -14.90 -29.09 -9.51
N ASP A 260 -14.53 -29.47 -8.29
CA ASP A 260 -13.89 -30.77 -8.04
C ASP A 260 -14.85 -31.89 -8.44
N ILE A 261 -14.35 -32.85 -9.22
CA ILE A 261 -15.17 -33.97 -9.70
C ILE A 261 -14.36 -35.26 -9.75
N VAL A 262 -15.04 -36.34 -9.36
CA VAL A 262 -14.54 -37.71 -9.47
C VAL A 262 -15.47 -38.47 -10.40
N TYR A 263 -14.94 -38.94 -11.53
CA TYR A 263 -15.55 -39.88 -12.46
C TYR A 263 -15.10 -41.30 -12.11
N THR A 264 -16.01 -42.15 -11.68
CA THR A 264 -15.73 -43.52 -11.23
C THR A 264 -16.13 -44.50 -12.33
N ALA A 265 -15.19 -45.33 -12.77
CA ALA A 265 -15.45 -46.31 -13.82
C ALA A 265 -16.50 -47.34 -13.38
N GLN A 266 -17.47 -47.59 -14.26
CA GLN A 266 -18.51 -48.59 -14.12
C GLN A 266 -18.15 -49.82 -14.95
N TRP A 267 -18.54 -50.99 -14.44
CA TRP A 267 -18.13 -52.28 -14.99
C TRP A 267 -19.32 -53.24 -15.10
N ALA A 268 -19.29 -54.10 -16.11
CA ALA A 268 -20.22 -55.23 -16.24
C ALA A 268 -19.46 -56.52 -16.47
N ALA A 269 -19.86 -57.60 -15.81
CA ALA A 269 -19.31 -58.92 -16.08
C ALA A 269 -19.53 -59.29 -17.56
N ASN A 270 -18.53 -59.87 -18.19
CA ASN A 270 -18.71 -60.44 -19.52
C ASN A 270 -19.50 -61.74 -19.37
N SER A 271 -20.54 -61.91 -20.17
CA SER A 271 -21.20 -63.21 -20.28
C SER A 271 -20.19 -64.18 -20.91
N ASN A 272 -19.86 -65.25 -20.20
CA ASN A 272 -19.12 -66.36 -20.80
C ASN A 272 -20.02 -67.01 -21.86
N GLY A 273 -19.86 -66.59 -23.10
CA GLY A 273 -20.39 -67.27 -24.26
C GLY A 273 -19.57 -68.53 -24.54
N GLY A 274 -19.96 -69.64 -23.93
CA GLY A 274 -19.56 -71.00 -24.28
C GLY A 274 -20.27 -71.96 -23.33
N GLY A 275 -21.10 -72.91 -23.73
CA GLY A 275 -21.38 -73.50 -25.03
C GLY A 275 -21.76 -74.95 -24.74
N ASN A 276 -23.05 -75.26 -24.90
CA ASN A 276 -23.70 -76.56 -25.16
C ASN A 276 -23.20 -77.87 -24.48
N GLY A 277 -24.14 -78.60 -23.85
CA GLY A 277 -24.14 -80.07 -23.83
C GLY A 277 -24.51 -80.73 -22.50
N GLY A 278 -25.73 -81.28 -22.39
CA GLY A 278 -26.09 -82.22 -21.33
C GLY A 278 -27.58 -82.32 -21.07
N GLY A 279 -28.26 -83.23 -21.79
CA GLY A 279 -29.69 -83.49 -21.65
C GLY A 279 -30.09 -84.20 -20.35
N GLY A 280 -31.40 -84.19 -20.11
CA GLY A 280 -32.11 -84.80 -18.99
C GLY A 280 -33.19 -83.83 -18.53
N GLY A 281 -34.42 -83.87 -19.02
CA GLY A 281 -35.33 -85.01 -18.90
C GLY A 281 -36.12 -84.84 -17.61
N GLY A 282 -37.25 -84.13 -17.65
CA GLY A 282 -38.11 -83.90 -16.49
C GLY A 282 -39.38 -83.14 -16.84
N SER A 283 -40.43 -83.90 -17.17
CA SER A 283 -41.77 -83.42 -17.50
C SER A 283 -42.54 -82.93 -16.26
N SER A 284 -43.26 -81.82 -16.38
CA SER A 284 -44.59 -81.56 -15.78
C SER A 284 -45.08 -80.17 -16.24
N SER A 285 -45.96 -80.11 -17.23
CA SER A 285 -47.42 -79.97 -17.10
C SER A 285 -47.88 -78.62 -16.55
N GLY A 286 -48.43 -77.78 -17.42
CA GLY A 286 -49.15 -76.56 -17.06
C GLY A 286 -49.59 -75.81 -18.32
N GLY A 287 -50.77 -76.14 -18.84
CA GLY A 287 -51.27 -75.71 -20.14
C GLY A 287 -51.61 -74.21 -20.23
N GLY A 288 -51.35 -73.64 -21.40
CA GLY A 288 -51.87 -72.36 -21.86
C GLY A 288 -52.31 -72.52 -23.31
N GLY A 289 -53.62 -72.57 -23.52
CA GLY A 289 -54.24 -72.61 -24.84
C GLY A 289 -54.57 -71.21 -25.35
N GLY A 290 -54.56 -71.06 -26.68
CA GLY A 290 -55.30 -69.98 -27.35
C GLY A 290 -54.52 -69.18 -28.39
N SER A 291 -54.41 -69.75 -29.59
CA SER A 291 -53.99 -69.07 -30.82
C SER A 291 -54.99 -68.00 -31.28
N SER A 292 -54.52 -66.93 -31.93
CA SER A 292 -55.05 -66.52 -33.25
C SER A 292 -54.27 -65.33 -33.86
N SER A 293 -53.65 -65.62 -35.01
CA SER A 293 -53.61 -64.86 -36.28
C SER A 293 -53.52 -63.32 -36.29
N GLY A 294 -52.53 -62.81 -37.05
CA GLY A 294 -52.38 -61.41 -37.49
C GLY A 294 -53.46 -60.93 -38.48
N PRO A 295 -53.23 -59.92 -39.35
CA PRO A 295 -51.95 -59.40 -39.85
C PRO A 295 -51.80 -57.85 -39.82
N ARG A 296 -50.64 -57.42 -40.33
CA ARG A 296 -50.20 -56.05 -40.65
C ARG A 296 -51.28 -55.20 -41.33
N ASP A 297 -51.35 -53.92 -40.96
CA ASP A 297 -51.70 -52.88 -41.93
C ASP A 297 -51.00 -51.53 -41.62
N ASN A 298 -50.73 -50.82 -42.71
CA ASN A 298 -49.92 -49.60 -42.85
C ASN A 298 -50.84 -48.39 -43.00
N GLY A 299 -50.63 -47.28 -42.26
CA GLY A 299 -51.46 -46.08 -42.43
C GLY A 299 -51.14 -44.87 -41.54
N SER A 300 -50.26 -44.00 -42.04
CA SER A 300 -50.41 -42.54 -42.19
C SER A 300 -51.25 -41.67 -41.21
N THR A 301 -50.54 -40.80 -40.45
CA THR A 301 -50.87 -39.39 -40.08
C THR A 301 -51.91 -39.12 -38.96
N PRO A 302 -51.99 -37.89 -38.38
CA PRO A 302 -51.57 -37.60 -37.00
C PRO A 302 -52.74 -37.14 -36.10
N SER A 303 -52.64 -37.31 -34.78
CA SER A 303 -53.58 -36.70 -33.84
C SER A 303 -52.84 -36.17 -32.61
N GLY A 304 -53.10 -34.90 -32.31
CA GLY A 304 -52.32 -34.06 -31.41
C GLY A 304 -52.48 -34.34 -29.93
N GLY A 305 -51.45 -33.95 -29.19
CA GLY A 305 -51.47 -33.73 -27.75
C GLY A 305 -50.83 -32.37 -27.44
N PRO A 306 -51.47 -31.49 -26.65
CA PRO A 306 -50.95 -30.17 -26.32
C PRO A 306 -49.99 -30.27 -25.12
N GLY A 307 -48.84 -29.60 -25.19
CA GLY A 307 -47.87 -29.59 -24.09
C GLY A 307 -46.60 -28.81 -24.35
N ALA A 308 -46.72 -27.58 -24.87
CA ALA A 308 -45.62 -26.63 -24.91
C ALA A 308 -46.16 -25.21 -24.66
N THR A 309 -46.02 -24.72 -23.44
CA THR A 309 -46.11 -23.29 -23.12
C THR A 309 -44.75 -22.83 -22.63
N THR A 310 -43.89 -22.48 -23.57
CA THR A 310 -42.77 -21.58 -23.36
C THR A 310 -43.34 -20.17 -23.18
N VAL A 311 -43.31 -19.65 -21.95
CA VAL A 311 -43.59 -18.23 -21.68
C VAL A 311 -42.40 -17.45 -22.22
N THR A 312 -42.59 -16.82 -23.38
CA THR A 312 -41.65 -15.85 -23.96
C THR A 312 -42.11 -14.47 -23.48
N ILE A 313 -41.30 -13.81 -22.66
CA ILE A 313 -41.53 -12.41 -22.26
C ILE A 313 -40.93 -11.54 -23.36
N ASP A 314 -41.78 -10.79 -24.04
CA ASP A 314 -41.43 -9.76 -25.00
C ASP A 314 -40.97 -8.50 -24.23
N PRO A 315 -39.75 -7.96 -24.45
CA PRO A 315 -39.29 -6.74 -23.78
C PRO A 315 -39.71 -5.50 -24.57
N ASP A 316 -41.01 -5.22 -24.65
CA ASP A 316 -41.50 -3.97 -25.22
C ASP A 316 -41.74 -2.91 -24.13
N ALA A 317 -40.88 -1.89 -24.19
CA ALA A 317 -41.00 -0.51 -23.68
C ALA A 317 -41.71 -0.28 -22.33
N VAL A 318 -40.92 -0.23 -21.25
CA VAL A 318 -41.31 0.49 -20.04
C VAL A 318 -41.19 1.99 -20.31
N PRO A 319 -42.27 2.79 -20.26
CA PRO A 319 -42.15 4.24 -20.41
C PRO A 319 -41.37 4.82 -19.23
N LEU A 320 -40.27 5.52 -19.53
CA LEU A 320 -39.55 6.34 -18.56
C LEU A 320 -40.51 7.38 -17.97
N ALA A 321 -40.53 7.48 -16.64
CA ALA A 321 -41.20 8.58 -15.97
C ALA A 321 -40.55 9.91 -16.39
N ASN A 322 -41.37 10.90 -16.75
CA ASN A 322 -40.90 12.25 -17.04
C ASN A 322 -40.21 12.83 -15.80
N LEU A 323 -38.96 13.31 -15.96
CA LEU A 323 -38.33 14.18 -14.98
C LEU A 323 -39.18 15.47 -14.83
N PRO A 324 -39.39 15.97 -13.61
CA PRO A 324 -39.96 17.30 -13.44
C PRO A 324 -39.02 18.36 -14.03
N ASN A 325 -39.61 19.25 -14.80
CA ASN A 325 -38.96 20.33 -15.55
C ASN A 325 -38.06 21.19 -14.67
N GLU A 326 -36.84 21.47 -15.16
CA GLU A 326 -35.98 22.53 -14.65
C GLU A 326 -36.49 23.90 -15.10
N ASP A 327 -37.56 24.37 -14.47
CA ASP A 327 -38.00 25.76 -14.52
C ASP A 327 -38.26 26.24 -13.09
N GLY A 328 -37.16 26.56 -12.42
CA GLY A 328 -37.14 27.06 -11.03
C GLY A 328 -35.79 27.63 -10.63
N ALA A 329 -34.99 28.10 -11.59
CA ALA A 329 -33.74 28.81 -11.32
C ALA A 329 -34.02 30.32 -11.23
N ALA A 330 -34.67 30.76 -10.15
CA ALA A 330 -34.71 32.17 -9.73
C ALA A 330 -35.38 32.32 -8.35
N ASP A 331 -34.76 31.82 -7.28
CA ASP A 331 -34.70 32.53 -5.98
C ASP A 331 -33.82 31.77 -5.00
N LEU A 332 -32.50 32.00 -5.06
CA LEU A 332 -31.61 31.67 -3.94
C LEU A 332 -31.11 32.99 -3.39
N LEU A 333 -31.69 33.36 -2.25
CA LEU A 333 -31.25 34.43 -1.38
C LEU A 333 -29.73 34.35 -1.18
N VAL A 334 -29.04 35.39 -1.66
CA VAL A 334 -27.66 35.70 -1.30
C VAL A 334 -27.68 36.09 0.18
N ILE A 335 -27.08 35.26 1.04
CA ILE A 335 -26.76 35.65 2.41
C ILE A 335 -25.35 36.23 2.37
N ASP A 336 -25.24 37.53 2.63
CA ASP A 336 -23.96 38.22 2.85
C ASP A 336 -23.29 37.64 4.12
N ASP A 337 -22.01 37.27 4.01
CA ASP A 337 -21.27 36.53 5.05
C ASP A 337 -20.50 37.46 6.01
N GLU A 338 -21.05 38.65 6.31
CA GLU A 338 -20.52 39.53 7.35
C GLU A 338 -21.47 39.61 8.56
N ASP A 339 -20.92 39.29 9.73
CA ASP A 339 -21.47 39.43 11.09
C ASP A 339 -22.42 38.36 11.63
N VAL A 340 -21.92 37.12 11.76
CA VAL A 340 -22.45 36.16 12.76
C VAL A 340 -21.50 36.08 13.98
N PRO A 341 -21.89 36.58 15.17
CA PRO A 341 -21.06 36.43 16.36
C PRO A 341 -21.05 34.97 16.83
N LEU A 342 -19.87 34.35 16.81
CA LEU A 342 -19.60 33.03 17.37
C LEU A 342 -19.82 33.03 18.90
N ALA A 343 -21.00 32.59 19.35
CA ALA A 343 -21.22 32.24 20.74
C ALA A 343 -20.41 30.97 21.10
N ALA A 344 -19.71 31.00 22.23
CA ALA A 344 -18.92 29.87 22.71
C ALA A 344 -19.83 28.66 23.06
N LEU A 345 -19.50 27.49 22.50
CA LEU A 345 -20.14 26.21 22.81
C LEU A 345 -19.86 25.79 24.27
N PRO A 346 -20.84 25.24 25.01
CA PRO A 346 -20.61 24.66 26.33
C PRO A 346 -19.85 23.34 26.23
N LYS A 347 -18.81 23.16 27.06
CA LYS A 347 -18.10 21.88 27.22
C LYS A 347 -18.95 20.91 28.04
N THR A 348 -19.37 19.79 27.45
CA THR A 348 -20.00 18.66 28.15
C THR A 348 -19.00 17.51 28.31
N GLY A 349 -18.86 17.00 29.55
CA GLY A 349 -18.15 15.75 29.79
C GLY A 349 -17.30 15.64 31.07
N GLN A 350 -17.80 16.11 32.22
CA GLN A 350 -17.26 15.72 33.54
C GLN A 350 -18.39 15.27 34.48
N SER A 351 -18.55 13.95 34.61
CA SER A 351 -19.02 13.18 35.78
C SER A 351 -18.89 11.69 35.37
N GLY A 352 -18.67 10.68 36.19
CA GLY A 352 -18.62 10.46 37.62
C GLY A 352 -18.64 8.93 37.78
N THR A 353 -17.60 8.41 38.40
CA THR A 353 -17.30 7.07 38.93
C THR A 353 -18.31 5.89 38.80
N ASN A 354 -17.73 4.72 38.43
CA ASN A 354 -18.01 3.32 38.86
C ASN A 354 -18.48 2.31 37.77
N GLY A 355 -17.63 1.31 37.48
CA GLY A 355 -18.05 0.05 36.84
C GLY A 355 -16.94 -0.71 36.09
N LEU A 356 -16.32 -1.68 36.77
CA LEU A 356 -15.51 -2.83 36.28
C LEU A 356 -15.43 -3.11 34.77
N VAL A 357 -14.23 -3.43 34.24
CA VAL A 357 -13.80 -4.80 33.82
C VAL A 357 -12.28 -4.81 33.54
N PHE A 358 -11.56 -5.73 34.18
CA PHE A 358 -10.16 -6.07 33.92
C PHE A 358 -10.03 -6.93 32.65
N PHE A 359 -9.11 -6.59 31.75
CA PHE A 359 -8.45 -7.56 30.89
C PHE A 359 -6.93 -7.42 31.02
N LEU A 360 -6.35 -8.37 31.77
CA LEU A 360 -4.93 -8.64 31.89
C LEU A 360 -4.47 -9.58 30.77
N SER A 361 -3.14 -9.57 30.57
CA SER A 361 -2.30 -10.45 29.72
C SER A 361 -2.18 -9.99 28.27
N SER A 362 -1.01 -9.87 27.65
CA SER A 362 0.36 -10.37 27.87
C SER A 362 1.27 -9.57 26.89
N MET A 363 2.56 -9.28 27.05
CA MET A 363 3.62 -9.85 27.85
C MET A 363 4.79 -8.85 27.80
N MET A 364 5.24 -8.42 28.97
CA MET A 364 6.53 -7.78 29.20
C MET A 364 7.50 -8.89 29.62
N LEU A 365 8.51 -9.23 28.80
CA LEU A 365 9.70 -9.94 29.31
C LEU A 365 10.87 -9.87 28.31
N ALA A 366 11.86 -9.03 28.62
CA ALA A 366 13.29 -9.36 28.56
C ALA A 366 14.12 -8.10 28.81
N ALA A 367 14.41 -7.81 30.08
CA ALA A 367 15.53 -6.97 30.47
C ALA A 367 16.26 -7.65 31.64
N PHE A 368 17.59 -7.47 31.63
CA PHE A 368 18.63 -7.94 32.56
C PHE A 368 19.30 -9.27 32.22
N VAL A 369 20.52 -9.19 31.67
CA VAL A 369 21.75 -9.35 32.48
C VAL A 369 22.87 -8.46 31.89
N ALA A 370 23.31 -7.47 32.68
CA ALA A 370 24.67 -6.95 32.73
C ALA A 370 25.08 -7.09 34.21
N VAL A 371 26.21 -7.64 34.62
CA VAL A 371 27.58 -7.11 34.53
C VAL A 371 28.49 -8.17 35.18
N SER A 372 29.66 -8.48 34.63
CA SER A 372 30.96 -8.34 35.34
C SER A 372 32.19 -8.79 34.51
N LYS A 373 33.10 -7.81 34.34
CA LYS A 373 34.58 -7.86 34.37
C LYS A 373 35.37 -8.84 33.47
N LYS A 374 35.96 -8.24 32.41
CA LYS A 374 37.40 -7.92 32.22
C LYS A 374 38.46 -8.99 32.59
N ARG A 375 39.33 -9.23 31.59
CA ARG A 375 40.70 -9.81 31.53
C ARG A 375 40.82 -11.34 31.50
N GLU A 376 41.22 -11.89 30.35
CA GLU A 376 42.60 -12.27 30.02
C GLU A 376 42.65 -12.81 28.57
N ASP A 377 43.39 -12.13 27.70
CA ASP A 377 43.87 -12.71 26.44
C ASP A 377 45.22 -13.36 26.75
N ASP A 378 45.30 -14.67 26.51
CA ASP A 378 46.56 -15.43 26.48
C ASP A 378 46.40 -16.58 25.47
N LYS A 379 46.71 -16.31 24.20
CA LYS A 379 47.50 -17.16 23.27
C LYS A 379 47.46 -16.68 21.82
#